data_AF-Q2W8F7-F1
#
_entry.id   AF-Q2W8F7-F1
#
_cell.length_a   1.000
_cell.length_b   1.000
_cell.length_c   1.000
_cell.angle_alpha   90.00
_cell.angle_beta   90.00
_cell.angle_gamma   90.00
#
_symmetry.space_group_name_H-M   'P 1'
#
loop_
_entity.id
_entity.type
_entity.pdbx_description
1 polymer ?
#
loop_
_entity_poly.entity_id
_entity_poly.type
_entity_poly.pdbx_seq_one_letter_code
_entity_poly.pdbx_strand_id
1 'polypeptide(L)'
;MPLRKIATWLPRLLALCAIALMALPGAQYLFQPFRPPSIREHLPAPPAMPGLSISSFLDGSLQSWVTAVLARDSSARPFALTARNEAFLRLFPTRPNRFYTYAEPMGFYPVDTIRRLNYDLRNGAAVATVYREAAERVKLLQRLLAAKGVVLMVVAPPPKVRLYPEYLESGWLDAPATEIWSRSPPQYSNALAAQGVLGLNVFEMLWRDRGGYPWPFFATTGFHWSFWTGCMVTARLFETLDGMSGRPWPGVDCSETKVDQASGPDTDIAVVLNIVAPTRLLRPTPFVTAKRRSTAGGEGRKLLVIGDSYSDQIVYHALRLLGPANVVFWDYFAKQRTFNDKMEATITDLSKDGVVRRLVENDFDAVLVVTSDGNVSRDNPSRGEFGFTSAALTELLSRPGTGGQLPDAAFVEGWRPHETFREIAAPQAALAFVGPGGMVDRMTLSMTWQAAPADSAALDLDVTVKGVPVGTLTVPPSGGEVSVSVPRGAAGSTEFISVTLSPKGNTAGYRLTGARVSFFR
;
A
#
# COMPACT_ATOMS: atom_id res chain seq x y z
N MET A 1 68.15 -27.12 4.30
CA MET A 1 67.66 -26.60 5.59
C MET A 1 67.10 -27.79 6.38
N PRO A 2 67.58 -28.11 7.60
CA PRO A 2 67.19 -29.36 8.26
C PRO A 2 65.70 -29.34 8.66
N LEU A 3 64.97 -30.41 8.34
CA LEU A 3 63.53 -30.60 8.62
C LEU A 3 63.13 -30.28 10.08
N ARG A 4 64.05 -30.45 11.03
CA ARG A 4 63.87 -30.06 12.44
C ARG A 4 63.65 -28.56 12.68
N LYS A 5 64.21 -27.68 11.83
CA LYS A 5 63.94 -26.24 11.92
C LYS A 5 62.53 -25.92 11.41
N ILE A 6 62.09 -26.55 10.32
CA ILE A 6 60.73 -26.32 9.77
C ILE A 6 59.66 -26.67 10.82
N ALA A 7 59.86 -27.75 11.57
CA ALA A 7 58.94 -28.19 12.63
C ALA A 7 58.77 -27.19 13.80
N THR A 8 59.77 -26.34 14.08
CA THR A 8 59.67 -25.35 15.17
C THR A 8 59.14 -23.98 14.72
N TRP A 9 59.29 -23.63 13.45
CA TRP A 9 58.80 -22.37 12.88
C TRP A 9 57.34 -22.43 12.44
N LEU A 10 56.89 -23.58 11.92
CA LEU A 10 55.54 -23.71 11.37
C LEU A 10 54.43 -23.41 12.40
N PRO A 11 54.46 -23.91 13.65
CA PRO A 11 53.42 -23.59 14.63
C PRO A 11 53.38 -22.11 15.02
N ARG A 12 54.55 -21.47 15.11
CA ARG A 12 54.66 -20.03 15.42
C ARG A 12 54.10 -19.18 14.28
N LEU A 13 54.39 -19.55 13.04
CA LEU A 13 53.83 -18.89 11.87
C LEU A 13 52.30 -19.06 11.82
N LEU A 14 51.78 -20.27 12.05
CA LEU A 14 50.34 -20.52 12.11
C LEU A 14 49.66 -19.72 13.23
N ALA A 15 50.27 -19.63 14.41
CA ALA A 15 49.75 -18.82 15.52
C ALA A 15 49.73 -17.32 15.18
N LEU A 16 50.80 -16.79 14.57
CA LEU A 16 50.84 -15.40 14.10
C LEU A 16 49.79 -15.13 13.02
N CYS A 17 49.62 -16.05 12.06
CA CYS A 17 48.57 -15.96 11.05
C CYS A 17 47.18 -15.98 11.69
N ALA A 18 46.93 -16.83 12.68
CA ALA A 18 45.65 -16.89 13.39
C ALA A 18 45.36 -15.58 14.16
N ILE A 19 46.36 -15.05 14.89
CA ILE A 19 46.25 -13.76 15.58
C ILE A 19 45.99 -12.64 14.59
N ALA A 20 46.73 -12.60 13.48
CA ALA A 20 46.53 -11.60 12.43
C ALA A 20 45.12 -11.70 11.83
N LEU A 21 44.63 -12.91 11.57
CA LEU A 21 43.29 -13.14 11.03
C LEU A 21 42.19 -12.72 12.02
N MET A 22 42.40 -12.93 13.32
CA MET A 22 41.48 -12.50 14.39
C MET A 22 41.52 -10.98 14.62
N ALA A 23 42.68 -10.34 14.46
CA ALA A 23 42.84 -8.90 14.60
C ALA A 23 42.39 -8.12 13.35
N LEU A 24 42.35 -8.77 12.19
CA LEU A 24 42.05 -8.13 10.91
C LEU A 24 40.71 -7.38 10.87
N PRO A 25 39.58 -7.90 11.39
CA PRO A 25 38.33 -7.15 11.41
C PRO A 25 38.42 -5.85 12.22
N GLY A 26 39.11 -5.90 13.38
CA GLY A 26 39.34 -4.73 14.22
C GLY A 26 40.25 -3.71 13.53
N ALA A 27 41.34 -4.16 12.91
CA ALA A 27 42.21 -3.29 12.12
C ALA A 27 41.46 -2.68 10.92
N GLN A 28 40.65 -3.45 10.20
CA GLN A 28 39.83 -2.97 9.09
C GLN A 28 38.78 -1.94 9.51
N TYR A 29 38.19 -2.13 10.69
CA TYR A 29 37.26 -1.17 11.27
C TYR A 29 37.96 0.14 11.63
N LEU A 30 39.14 0.08 12.25
CA LEU A 30 39.91 1.25 12.68
C LEU A 30 40.56 2.02 11.51
N PHE A 31 41.15 1.32 10.55
CA PHE A 31 41.96 1.94 9.49
C PHE A 31 41.19 2.18 8.19
N GLN A 32 40.08 1.48 7.95
CA GLN A 32 39.26 1.56 6.73
C GLN A 32 40.09 1.73 5.44
N PRO A 33 41.06 0.83 5.16
CA PRO A 33 42.03 1.02 4.06
C PRO A 33 41.37 1.05 2.67
N PHE A 34 40.12 0.62 2.57
CA PHE A 34 39.31 0.64 1.36
C PHE A 34 37.94 1.26 1.68
N ARG A 35 37.40 2.05 0.76
CA ARG A 35 35.99 2.43 0.79
C ARG A 35 35.18 1.23 0.31
N PRO A 36 34.41 0.55 1.19
CA PRO A 36 33.62 -0.59 0.76
C PRO A 36 32.59 -0.14 -0.30
N PRO A 37 32.21 -1.03 -1.24
CA PRO A 37 31.06 -0.77 -2.09
C PRO A 37 29.83 -0.51 -1.20
N SER A 38 29.01 0.47 -1.57
CA SER A 38 27.74 0.69 -0.89
C SER A 38 26.84 -0.53 -1.10
N ILE A 39 26.47 -1.20 -0.01
CA ILE A 39 25.48 -2.28 -0.06
C ILE A 39 24.13 -1.74 0.43
N ARG A 40 23.06 -2.12 -0.27
CA ARG A 40 21.69 -1.88 0.19
C ARG A 40 21.22 -3.10 0.95
N GLU A 41 21.31 -3.00 2.26
CA GLU A 41 20.81 -4.00 3.18
C GLU A 41 20.16 -3.30 4.37
N HIS A 42 19.01 -3.81 4.79
CA HIS A 42 18.39 -3.36 6.03
C HIS A 42 18.97 -4.18 7.18
N LEU A 43 20.02 -3.65 7.79
CA LEU A 43 20.58 -4.21 9.02
C LEU A 43 19.89 -3.57 10.22
N PRO A 44 19.49 -4.34 11.24
CA PRO A 44 19.01 -3.76 12.48
C PRO A 44 20.06 -2.81 13.04
N ALA A 45 19.60 -1.81 13.80
CA ALA A 45 20.50 -0.97 14.59
C ALA A 45 21.38 -1.88 15.48
N PRO A 46 22.64 -1.50 15.71
CA PRO A 46 23.47 -2.31 16.58
C PRO A 46 22.89 -2.20 17.99
N PRO A 47 23.10 -3.19 18.87
CA PRO A 47 22.74 -3.03 20.26
C PRO A 47 23.42 -1.78 20.84
N ALA A 48 22.80 -1.17 21.85
CA ALA A 48 23.43 -0.06 22.57
C ALA A 48 24.78 -0.50 23.14
N MET A 49 25.78 0.38 23.06
CA MET A 49 27.11 0.08 23.58
C MET A 49 27.02 -0.10 25.11
N PRO A 50 27.44 -1.27 25.65
CA PRO A 50 27.51 -1.45 27.09
C PRO A 50 28.60 -0.52 27.67
N GLY A 51 28.44 -0.12 28.93
CA GLY A 51 29.46 0.68 29.60
C GLY A 51 30.79 -0.07 29.67
N LEU A 52 31.88 0.56 29.21
CA LEU A 52 33.22 -0.03 29.21
C LEU A 52 33.67 -0.35 30.65
N SER A 53 33.45 -1.59 31.06
CA SER A 53 33.70 -2.05 32.42
C SER A 53 34.15 -3.51 32.44
N ILE A 54 34.87 -3.90 33.49
CA ILE A 54 35.22 -5.30 33.71
C ILE A 54 33.96 -6.17 33.77
N SER A 55 32.88 -5.68 34.39
CA SER A 55 31.58 -6.36 34.41
C SER A 55 31.09 -6.67 33.00
N SER A 56 31.02 -5.66 32.13
CA SER A 56 30.56 -5.83 30.73
C SER A 56 31.42 -6.78 29.90
N PHE A 57 32.70 -6.91 30.25
CA PHE A 57 33.61 -7.85 29.62
C PHE A 57 33.39 -9.26 30.17
N LEU A 58 33.22 -9.43 31.47
CA LEU A 58 33.04 -10.75 32.09
C LEU A 58 31.64 -11.34 31.80
N ASP A 59 30.61 -10.50 31.69
CA ASP A 59 29.24 -10.93 31.35
C ASP A 59 29.02 -11.15 29.84
N GLY A 60 30.00 -10.82 29.00
CA GLY A 60 29.96 -11.04 27.55
C GLY A 60 29.19 -9.98 26.76
N SER A 61 28.63 -8.94 27.40
CA SER A 61 27.87 -7.89 26.72
C SER A 61 28.75 -7.06 25.79
N LEU A 62 29.98 -6.75 26.20
CA LEU A 62 30.95 -6.02 25.37
C LEU A 62 31.36 -6.83 24.14
N GLN A 63 31.61 -8.12 24.28
CA GLN A 63 31.98 -9.02 23.18
C GLN A 63 30.83 -9.20 22.21
N SER A 64 29.60 -9.31 22.72
CA SER A 64 28.39 -9.38 21.90
C SER A 64 28.20 -8.11 21.08
N TRP A 65 28.41 -6.94 21.71
CA TRP A 65 28.38 -5.66 21.02
C TRP A 65 29.48 -5.53 19.96
N VAL A 66 30.74 -5.83 20.29
CA VAL A 66 31.87 -5.79 19.34
C VAL A 66 31.60 -6.74 18.17
N THR A 67 31.09 -7.94 18.43
CA THR A 67 30.75 -8.91 17.39
C THR A 67 29.65 -8.36 16.48
N ALA A 68 28.59 -7.78 17.04
CA ALA A 68 27.51 -7.18 16.27
C ALA A 68 28.00 -6.00 15.40
N VAL A 69 28.84 -5.13 15.96
CA VAL A 69 29.42 -3.99 15.23
C VAL A 69 30.37 -4.47 14.14
N LEU A 70 31.31 -5.38 14.41
CA LEU A 70 32.23 -5.89 13.39
C LEU A 70 31.48 -6.69 12.31
N ALA A 71 30.45 -7.45 12.67
CA ALA A 71 29.60 -8.17 11.73
C ALA A 71 28.74 -7.23 10.87
N ARG A 72 28.59 -5.95 11.26
CA ARG A 72 27.82 -4.94 10.51
C ARG A 72 28.73 -4.01 9.71
N ASP A 73 29.77 -3.48 10.36
CA ASP A 73 30.55 -2.32 9.94
C ASP A 73 31.97 -2.67 9.46
N SER A 74 32.35 -3.96 9.43
CA SER A 74 33.63 -4.34 8.82
C SER A 74 33.66 -4.05 7.32
N SER A 75 34.71 -3.37 6.85
CA SER A 75 34.89 -3.04 5.44
C SER A 75 35.05 -4.26 4.53
N ALA A 76 35.46 -5.42 5.07
CA ALA A 76 35.50 -6.68 4.33
C ALA A 76 34.13 -7.28 4.04
N ARG A 77 33.11 -7.00 4.86
CA ARG A 77 31.77 -7.59 4.68
C ARG A 77 31.11 -7.17 3.36
N PRO A 78 31.00 -5.88 3.02
CA PRO A 78 30.46 -5.47 1.71
C PRO A 78 31.21 -6.09 0.54
N PHE A 79 32.54 -6.22 0.63
CA PHE A 79 33.35 -6.88 -0.40
C PHE A 79 33.02 -8.37 -0.51
N ALA A 80 33.00 -9.10 0.61
CA ALA A 80 32.68 -10.53 0.62
C ALA A 80 31.25 -10.79 0.12
N LEU A 81 30.28 -9.96 0.52
CA LEU A 81 28.90 -10.03 0.06
C LEU A 81 28.82 -9.79 -1.46
N THR A 82 29.42 -8.72 -1.96
CA THR A 82 29.36 -8.36 -3.38
C THR A 82 30.10 -9.34 -4.28
N ALA A 83 31.28 -9.80 -3.86
CA ALA A 83 32.03 -10.84 -4.56
C ALA A 83 31.27 -12.17 -4.58
N ARG A 84 30.68 -12.58 -3.46
CA ARG A 84 29.83 -13.76 -3.39
C ARG A 84 28.64 -13.62 -4.33
N ASN A 85 27.88 -12.53 -4.25
CA ASN A 85 26.69 -12.34 -5.09
C ASN A 85 27.03 -12.28 -6.58
N GLU A 86 28.14 -11.64 -6.95
CA GLU A 86 28.66 -11.64 -8.32
C GLU A 86 28.99 -13.07 -8.79
N ALA A 87 29.67 -13.87 -7.95
CA ALA A 87 29.98 -15.26 -8.27
C ALA A 87 28.70 -16.09 -8.44
N PHE A 88 27.72 -15.94 -7.55
CA PHE A 88 26.42 -16.62 -7.66
C PHE A 88 25.67 -16.21 -8.92
N LEU A 89 25.66 -14.93 -9.28
CA LEU A 89 25.05 -14.44 -10.52
C LEU A 89 25.72 -15.05 -11.76
N ARG A 90 27.05 -15.18 -11.77
CA ARG A 90 27.77 -15.78 -12.90
C ARG A 90 27.57 -17.29 -13.01
N LEU A 91 27.50 -17.99 -11.89
CA LEU A 91 27.30 -19.44 -11.85
C LEU A 91 25.84 -19.83 -12.08
N PHE A 92 24.90 -18.99 -11.63
CA PHE A 92 23.45 -19.26 -11.65
C PHE A 92 22.68 -18.03 -12.19
N PRO A 93 22.85 -17.66 -13.48
CA PRO A 93 22.30 -16.43 -14.03
C PRO A 93 20.77 -16.35 -13.97
N THR A 94 20.07 -17.50 -14.06
CA THR A 94 18.61 -17.57 -13.97
C THR A 94 18.07 -17.47 -12.54
N ARG A 95 18.93 -17.69 -11.53
CA ARG A 95 18.54 -17.68 -10.11
C ARG A 95 19.74 -17.30 -9.21
N PRO A 96 20.17 -16.03 -9.23
CA PRO A 96 21.34 -15.60 -8.47
C PRO A 96 21.14 -15.71 -6.95
N ASN A 97 19.89 -15.75 -6.48
CA ASN A 97 19.55 -16.01 -5.08
C ASN A 97 18.10 -16.52 -4.94
N ARG A 98 17.61 -16.67 -3.69
CA ARG A 98 16.26 -17.18 -3.39
C ARG A 98 15.12 -16.19 -3.65
N PHE A 99 15.43 -14.91 -3.88
CA PHE A 99 14.47 -13.81 -3.96
C PHE A 99 14.19 -13.38 -5.40
N TYR A 100 15.06 -13.70 -6.35
CA TYR A 100 14.90 -13.31 -7.75
C TYR A 100 15.16 -14.46 -8.70
N THR A 101 14.41 -14.49 -9.79
CA THR A 101 14.69 -15.30 -10.98
C THR A 101 14.82 -14.40 -12.20
N TYR A 102 15.63 -14.79 -13.17
CA TYR A 102 15.87 -14.03 -14.41
C TYR A 102 15.32 -14.80 -15.60
N ALA A 103 14.55 -14.11 -16.44
CA ALA A 103 13.89 -14.64 -17.62
C ALA A 103 14.01 -13.67 -18.80
N GLU A 104 14.64 -14.09 -19.89
CA GLU A 104 14.73 -13.28 -21.12
C GLU A 104 13.36 -13.18 -21.83
N PRO A 105 13.03 -12.04 -22.47
CA PRO A 105 13.78 -10.79 -22.51
C PRO A 105 13.51 -9.85 -21.31
N MET A 106 12.59 -10.24 -20.41
CA MET A 106 11.97 -9.35 -19.42
C MET A 106 12.82 -9.11 -18.15
N GLY A 107 13.89 -9.87 -17.99
CA GLY A 107 14.88 -9.73 -16.93
C GLY A 107 14.44 -10.34 -15.61
N PHE A 108 14.70 -9.64 -14.51
CA PHE A 108 14.46 -10.16 -13.16
C PHE A 108 12.99 -10.05 -12.73
N TYR A 109 12.54 -11.11 -12.06
CA TYR A 109 11.25 -11.25 -11.38
C TYR A 109 11.47 -11.49 -9.88
N PRO A 110 10.82 -10.70 -9.01
CA PRO A 110 10.75 -10.99 -7.58
C PRO A 110 9.94 -12.27 -7.31
N VAL A 111 10.56 -13.26 -6.66
CA VAL A 111 9.96 -14.57 -6.35
C VAL A 111 8.75 -14.45 -5.42
N ASP A 112 8.69 -13.42 -4.58
CA ASP A 112 7.54 -13.14 -3.71
C ASP A 112 6.29 -12.79 -4.54
N THR A 113 6.42 -12.02 -5.62
CA THR A 113 5.30 -11.70 -6.51
C THR A 113 4.78 -12.94 -7.24
N ILE A 114 5.67 -13.85 -7.65
CA ILE A 114 5.30 -15.15 -8.23
C ILE A 114 4.51 -16.00 -7.21
N ARG A 115 5.01 -16.09 -5.98
CA ARG A 115 4.33 -16.83 -4.90
C ARG A 115 2.94 -16.27 -4.59
N ARG A 116 2.80 -14.94 -4.58
CA ARG A 116 1.50 -14.26 -4.39
C ARG A 116 0.54 -14.59 -5.53
N LEU A 117 1.00 -14.55 -6.78
CA LEU A 117 0.17 -14.94 -7.92
C LEU A 117 -0.31 -16.40 -7.81
N ASN A 118 0.58 -17.33 -7.46
CA ASN A 118 0.23 -18.73 -7.24
C ASN A 118 -0.71 -18.93 -6.06
N TYR A 119 -0.57 -18.13 -5.00
CA TYR A 119 -1.54 -18.12 -3.90
C TYR A 119 -2.92 -17.68 -4.41
N ASP A 120 -3.01 -16.62 -5.19
CA ASP A 120 -4.28 -16.12 -5.73
C ASP A 120 -4.95 -17.12 -6.68
N LEU A 121 -4.15 -17.82 -7.50
CA LEU A 121 -4.63 -18.91 -8.37
C LEU A 121 -5.28 -20.05 -7.57
N ARG A 122 -4.71 -20.38 -6.40
CA ARG A 122 -5.21 -21.47 -5.54
C ARG A 122 -6.36 -21.04 -4.63
N ASN A 123 -6.40 -19.77 -4.23
CA ASN A 123 -7.29 -19.26 -3.18
C ASN A 123 -8.23 -18.16 -3.67
N GLY A 124 -8.57 -18.14 -4.97
CA GLY A 124 -9.31 -17.04 -5.60
C GLY A 124 -10.59 -16.61 -4.87
N ALA A 125 -11.41 -17.55 -4.39
CA ALA A 125 -12.65 -17.21 -3.66
C ALA A 125 -12.40 -16.47 -2.32
N ALA A 126 -11.36 -16.89 -1.58
CA ALA A 126 -10.98 -16.25 -0.32
C ALA A 126 -10.39 -14.86 -0.57
N VAL A 127 -9.50 -14.74 -1.57
CA VAL A 127 -8.89 -13.45 -1.96
C VAL A 127 -9.95 -12.47 -2.46
N ALA A 128 -10.89 -12.91 -3.29
CA ALA A 128 -11.99 -12.08 -3.79
C ALA A 128 -12.87 -11.54 -2.65
N THR A 129 -13.07 -12.32 -1.60
CA THR A 129 -13.81 -11.86 -0.41
C THR A 129 -13.06 -10.74 0.32
N VAL A 130 -11.77 -10.92 0.57
CA VAL A 130 -10.93 -9.89 1.22
C VAL A 130 -10.93 -8.58 0.42
N TYR A 131 -10.82 -8.68 -0.91
CA TYR A 131 -10.80 -7.52 -1.80
C TYR A 131 -12.16 -6.84 -1.92
N ARG A 132 -13.27 -7.59 -1.90
CA ARG A 132 -14.61 -7.01 -1.84
C ARG A 132 -14.79 -6.17 -0.56
N GLU A 133 -14.41 -6.71 0.60
CA GLU A 133 -14.50 -5.98 1.87
C GLU A 133 -13.63 -4.70 1.87
N ALA A 134 -12.43 -4.78 1.28
CA ALA A 134 -11.58 -3.60 1.12
C ALA A 134 -12.20 -2.55 0.19
N ALA A 135 -12.75 -2.96 -0.96
CA ALA A 135 -13.43 -2.08 -1.90
C ALA A 135 -14.67 -1.40 -1.28
N GLU A 136 -15.44 -2.10 -0.44
CA GLU A 136 -16.57 -1.53 0.30
C GLU A 136 -16.12 -0.41 1.25
N ARG A 137 -15.03 -0.59 1.99
CA ARG A 137 -14.46 0.45 2.86
C ARG A 137 -14.01 1.67 2.07
N VAL A 138 -13.32 1.45 0.96
CA VAL A 138 -12.88 2.53 0.06
C VAL A 138 -14.09 3.26 -0.53
N LYS A 139 -15.14 2.55 -0.95
CA LYS A 139 -16.36 3.16 -1.48
C LYS A 139 -16.99 4.12 -0.49
N LEU A 140 -17.08 3.71 0.78
CA LEU A 140 -17.55 4.57 1.84
C LEU A 140 -16.65 5.81 2.00
N LEU A 141 -15.33 5.60 2.11
CA LEU A 141 -14.39 6.71 2.27
C LEU A 141 -14.50 7.70 1.11
N GLN A 142 -14.61 7.20 -0.13
CA GLN A 142 -14.80 8.02 -1.32
C GLN A 142 -16.08 8.87 -1.23
N ARG A 143 -17.21 8.29 -0.77
CA ARG A 143 -18.45 9.05 -0.55
C ARG A 143 -18.27 10.15 0.51
N LEU A 144 -17.63 9.84 1.63
CA LEU A 144 -17.41 10.79 2.72
C LEU A 144 -16.44 11.93 2.35
N LEU A 145 -15.42 11.64 1.56
CA LEU A 145 -14.48 12.64 1.03
C LEU A 145 -15.11 13.48 -0.08
N ALA A 146 -15.94 12.89 -0.95
CA ALA A 146 -16.66 13.63 -1.98
C ALA A 146 -17.62 14.68 -1.38
N ALA A 147 -18.27 14.37 -0.24
CA ALA A 147 -19.07 15.34 0.50
C ALA A 147 -18.27 16.54 1.04
N LYS A 148 -16.93 16.46 1.01
CA LYS A 148 -15.98 17.52 1.38
C LYS A 148 -15.27 18.12 0.16
N GLY A 149 -15.73 17.81 -1.05
CA GLY A 149 -15.13 18.30 -2.29
C GLY A 149 -13.82 17.61 -2.69
N VAL A 150 -13.45 16.51 -2.03
CA VAL A 150 -12.20 15.77 -2.31
C VAL A 150 -12.48 14.52 -3.13
N VAL A 151 -11.86 14.40 -4.30
CA VAL A 151 -11.96 13.19 -5.13
C VAL A 151 -10.97 12.13 -4.61
N LEU A 152 -11.47 10.98 -4.17
CA LEU A 152 -10.62 9.82 -3.87
C LEU A 152 -10.60 8.86 -5.06
N MET A 153 -9.40 8.49 -5.49
CA MET A 153 -9.18 7.50 -6.55
C MET A 153 -8.15 6.46 -6.12
N VAL A 154 -8.42 5.19 -6.42
CA VAL A 154 -7.49 4.08 -6.16
C VAL A 154 -6.76 3.66 -7.42
N VAL A 155 -5.45 3.45 -7.31
CA VAL A 155 -4.60 2.96 -8.41
C VAL A 155 -3.98 1.63 -7.97
N ALA A 156 -4.23 0.57 -8.72
CA ALA A 156 -3.74 -0.77 -8.41
C ALA A 156 -2.64 -1.19 -9.41
N PRO A 157 -1.36 -0.94 -9.12
CA PRO A 157 -0.25 -1.36 -9.97
C PRO A 157 -0.15 -2.89 -10.06
N PRO A 158 -0.07 -3.48 -11.27
CA PRO A 158 0.22 -4.89 -11.43
C PRO A 158 1.70 -5.20 -11.15
N PRO A 159 2.03 -6.35 -10.53
CA PRO A 159 3.40 -6.83 -10.53
C PRO A 159 3.80 -7.34 -11.93
N LYS A 160 5.10 -7.26 -12.24
CA LYS A 160 5.68 -7.73 -13.52
C LYS A 160 5.22 -9.15 -13.91
N VAL A 161 5.13 -10.07 -12.95
CA VAL A 161 4.70 -11.46 -13.17
C VAL A 161 3.29 -11.59 -13.74
N ARG A 162 2.38 -10.66 -13.42
CA ARG A 162 1.01 -10.68 -13.98
C ARG A 162 0.96 -10.20 -15.43
N LEU A 163 1.79 -9.21 -15.77
CA LEU A 163 1.83 -8.64 -17.13
C LEU A 163 2.64 -9.46 -18.12
N TYR A 164 3.62 -10.20 -17.62
CA TYR A 164 4.53 -10.99 -18.44
C TYR A 164 4.77 -12.40 -17.85
N PRO A 165 3.72 -13.20 -17.59
CA PRO A 165 3.88 -14.56 -17.08
C PRO A 165 4.56 -15.50 -18.08
N GLU A 166 4.47 -15.20 -19.38
CA GLU A 166 4.94 -16.07 -20.48
C GLU A 166 6.46 -16.21 -20.57
N TYR A 167 7.23 -15.33 -19.93
CA TYR A 167 8.68 -15.44 -19.93
C TYR A 167 9.22 -16.31 -18.79
N LEU A 168 8.41 -16.65 -17.79
CA LEU A 168 8.84 -17.55 -16.73
C LEU A 168 8.93 -19.00 -17.23
N GLU A 169 9.96 -19.71 -16.78
CA GLU A 169 10.13 -21.14 -17.07
C GLU A 169 8.97 -21.98 -16.50
N SER A 170 8.71 -23.14 -17.12
CA SER A 170 7.71 -24.10 -16.64
C SER A 170 7.99 -24.50 -15.18
N GLY A 171 6.95 -24.51 -14.34
CA GLY A 171 7.04 -24.90 -12.93
C GLY A 171 7.13 -23.73 -11.94
N TRP A 172 7.32 -22.48 -12.41
CA TRP A 172 7.17 -21.31 -11.55
C TRP A 172 5.71 -20.95 -11.25
N LEU A 173 4.81 -21.25 -12.17
CA LEU A 173 3.39 -20.89 -12.09
C LEU A 173 2.52 -22.14 -11.87
N ASP A 174 1.48 -22.02 -11.04
CA ASP A 174 0.50 -23.07 -10.78
C ASP A 174 -0.54 -23.22 -11.93
N ALA A 175 -0.41 -22.41 -12.98
CA ALA A 175 -1.23 -22.44 -14.19
C ALA A 175 -0.38 -22.06 -15.42
N PRO A 176 -0.75 -22.50 -16.64
CA PRO A 176 -0.13 -22.02 -17.87
C PRO A 176 -0.19 -20.49 -17.97
N ALA A 177 0.87 -19.85 -18.48
CA ALA A 177 0.95 -18.40 -18.62
C ALA A 177 -0.24 -17.81 -19.41
N THR A 178 -0.73 -18.54 -20.42
CA THR A 178 -1.88 -18.18 -21.26
C THR A 178 -3.22 -18.18 -20.50
N GLU A 179 -3.30 -18.85 -19.35
CA GLU A 179 -4.51 -18.95 -18.53
C GLU A 179 -4.48 -18.02 -17.31
N ILE A 180 -3.37 -17.35 -17.03
CA ILE A 180 -3.22 -16.53 -15.82
C ILE A 180 -4.32 -15.47 -15.74
N TRP A 181 -4.64 -14.82 -16.86
CA TRP A 181 -5.69 -13.79 -16.90
C TRP A 181 -7.07 -14.34 -16.56
N SER A 182 -7.48 -15.47 -17.16
CA SER A 182 -8.82 -16.04 -16.94
C SER A 182 -8.96 -16.68 -15.56
N ARG A 183 -7.86 -17.21 -14.99
CA ARG A 183 -7.87 -17.93 -13.70
C ARG A 183 -7.56 -17.05 -12.49
N SER A 184 -6.82 -15.96 -12.68
CA SER A 184 -6.50 -14.99 -11.62
C SER A 184 -6.58 -13.57 -12.19
N PRO A 185 -7.80 -13.11 -12.54
CA PRO A 185 -8.00 -11.73 -12.97
C PRO A 185 -7.58 -10.76 -11.84
N PRO A 186 -7.37 -9.46 -12.10
CA PRO A 186 -6.98 -8.49 -11.08
C PRO A 186 -8.09 -8.31 -10.04
N GLN A 187 -8.11 -9.19 -9.04
CA GLN A 187 -9.26 -9.37 -8.17
C GLN A 187 -9.59 -8.08 -7.40
N TYR A 188 -8.57 -7.28 -7.02
CA TYR A 188 -8.81 -6.01 -6.32
C TYR A 188 -9.40 -4.93 -7.22
N SER A 189 -8.85 -4.71 -8.43
CA SER A 189 -9.45 -3.78 -9.39
C SER A 189 -10.87 -4.16 -9.79
N ASN A 190 -11.13 -5.47 -9.96
CA ASN A 190 -12.48 -5.97 -10.23
C ASN A 190 -13.43 -5.72 -9.05
N ALA A 191 -12.96 -5.91 -7.81
CA ALA A 191 -13.73 -5.62 -6.61
C ALA A 191 -14.05 -4.12 -6.50
N LEU A 192 -13.06 -3.24 -6.76
CA LEU A 192 -13.26 -1.79 -6.81
C LEU A 192 -14.34 -1.40 -7.84
N ALA A 193 -14.23 -1.92 -9.07
CA ALA A 193 -15.17 -1.67 -10.15
C ALA A 193 -16.59 -2.17 -9.81
N ALA A 194 -16.71 -3.39 -9.28
CA ALA A 194 -17.99 -3.98 -8.86
C ALA A 194 -18.70 -3.16 -7.76
N GLN A 195 -17.93 -2.49 -6.90
CA GLN A 195 -18.44 -1.58 -5.86
C GLN A 195 -18.65 -0.13 -6.37
N GLY A 196 -18.40 0.14 -7.65
CA GLY A 196 -18.45 1.47 -8.23
C GLY A 196 -17.45 2.44 -7.59
N VAL A 197 -16.33 1.94 -7.09
CA VAL A 197 -15.22 2.77 -6.60
C VAL A 197 -14.52 3.39 -7.80
N LEU A 198 -14.17 4.68 -7.70
CA LEU A 198 -13.32 5.32 -8.69
C LEU A 198 -11.91 4.73 -8.59
N GLY A 199 -11.59 3.81 -9.51
CA GLY A 199 -10.32 3.13 -9.55
C GLY A 199 -9.75 3.04 -10.96
N LEU A 200 -8.42 3.03 -11.06
CA LEU A 200 -7.72 2.71 -12.30
C LEU A 200 -7.25 1.26 -12.27
N ASN A 201 -7.86 0.44 -13.14
CA ASN A 201 -7.38 -0.92 -13.42
C ASN A 201 -6.15 -0.85 -14.33
N VAL A 202 -4.99 -0.58 -13.74
CA VAL A 202 -3.74 -0.44 -14.51
C VAL A 202 -3.39 -1.74 -15.22
N PHE A 203 -3.70 -2.90 -14.63
CA PHE A 203 -3.43 -4.19 -15.27
C PHE A 203 -4.19 -4.35 -16.57
N GLU A 204 -5.51 -4.16 -16.56
CA GLU A 204 -6.34 -4.28 -17.77
C GLU A 204 -5.93 -3.26 -18.84
N MET A 205 -5.67 -2.01 -18.43
CA MET A 205 -5.18 -0.95 -19.32
C MET A 205 -3.89 -1.37 -20.03
N LEU A 206 -2.88 -1.81 -19.28
CA LEU A 206 -1.59 -2.18 -19.84
C LEU A 206 -1.68 -3.49 -20.64
N TRP A 207 -2.45 -4.47 -20.16
CA TRP A 207 -2.59 -5.77 -20.81
C TRP A 207 -3.27 -5.67 -22.17
N ARG A 208 -4.40 -4.94 -22.25
CA ARG A 208 -5.17 -4.77 -23.49
C ARG A 208 -4.31 -4.16 -24.60
N ASP A 209 -3.50 -3.17 -24.24
CA ASP A 209 -2.78 -2.34 -25.19
C ASP A 209 -1.31 -2.80 -25.37
N ARG A 210 -0.88 -3.87 -24.68
CA ARG A 210 0.52 -4.34 -24.63
C ARG A 210 1.19 -4.55 -25.98
N GLY A 211 0.44 -5.02 -26.98
CA GLY A 211 0.96 -5.27 -28.33
C GLY A 211 1.11 -4.01 -29.19
N GLY A 212 0.49 -2.90 -28.79
CA GLY A 212 0.54 -1.62 -29.52
C GLY A 212 1.63 -0.67 -29.03
N TYR A 213 2.32 -1.01 -27.95
CA TYR A 213 3.33 -0.15 -27.36
C TYR A 213 4.75 -0.48 -27.83
N PRO A 214 5.60 0.55 -28.03
CA PRO A 214 6.96 0.35 -28.54
C PRO A 214 7.94 -0.19 -27.49
N TRP A 215 7.56 -0.18 -26.21
CA TRP A 215 8.46 -0.50 -25.10
C TRP A 215 7.82 -1.41 -24.06
N PRO A 216 8.62 -2.25 -23.37
CA PRO A 216 8.12 -3.02 -22.24
C PRO A 216 7.77 -2.11 -21.06
N PHE A 217 6.80 -2.56 -20.26
CA PHE A 217 6.29 -1.76 -19.15
C PHE A 217 7.22 -1.67 -17.94
N PHE A 218 8.28 -2.49 -17.91
CA PHE A 218 9.25 -2.60 -16.83
C PHE A 218 10.65 -2.63 -17.43
N ALA A 219 11.65 -2.12 -16.72
CA ALA A 219 13.03 -2.40 -17.05
C ALA A 219 13.41 -3.84 -16.68
N THR A 220 14.46 -4.38 -17.30
CA THR A 220 14.98 -5.73 -16.99
C THR A 220 15.47 -5.86 -15.54
N THR A 221 15.91 -4.76 -14.94
CA THR A 221 16.37 -4.69 -13.54
C THR A 221 15.40 -3.94 -12.62
N GLY A 222 14.23 -3.54 -13.12
CA GLY A 222 13.20 -2.88 -12.33
C GLY A 222 12.24 -3.90 -11.72
N PHE A 223 11.93 -3.76 -10.44
CA PHE A 223 10.77 -4.43 -9.85
C PHE A 223 9.50 -3.61 -10.00
N HIS A 224 9.61 -2.28 -10.12
CA HIS A 224 8.52 -1.38 -10.50
C HIS A 224 8.39 -1.24 -12.00
N TRP A 225 7.27 -0.65 -12.42
CA TRP A 225 7.11 -0.18 -13.78
C TRP A 225 8.18 0.85 -14.16
N SER A 226 8.41 1.02 -15.45
CA SER A 226 9.36 2.00 -15.96
C SER A 226 8.84 3.44 -15.81
N PHE A 227 9.74 4.42 -15.93
CA PHE A 227 9.33 5.83 -16.01
C PHE A 227 8.34 6.07 -17.15
N TRP A 228 8.53 5.38 -18.28
CA TRP A 228 7.64 5.43 -19.42
C TRP A 228 6.21 4.97 -19.08
N THR A 229 6.08 3.79 -18.46
CA THR A 229 4.78 3.30 -17.99
C THR A 229 4.17 4.23 -16.94
N GLY A 230 4.98 4.74 -16.01
CA GLY A 230 4.53 5.72 -15.02
C GLY A 230 3.90 6.96 -15.67
N CYS A 231 4.44 7.45 -16.79
CA CYS A 231 3.87 8.59 -17.51
C CYS A 231 2.50 8.26 -18.09
N MET A 232 2.36 7.10 -18.73
CA MET A 232 1.07 6.65 -19.26
C MET A 232 0.02 6.49 -18.17
N VAL A 233 0.40 5.90 -17.03
CA VAL A 233 -0.50 5.77 -15.87
C VAL A 233 -0.92 7.15 -15.36
N THR A 234 0.02 8.10 -15.22
CA THR A 234 -0.30 9.49 -14.85
C THR A 234 -1.20 10.17 -15.88
N ALA A 235 -0.97 9.96 -17.17
CA ALA A 235 -1.81 10.48 -18.24
C ALA A 235 -3.25 9.99 -18.12
N ARG A 236 -3.43 8.67 -17.99
CA ARG A 236 -4.74 8.06 -17.84
C ARG A 236 -5.44 8.50 -16.55
N LEU A 237 -4.66 8.67 -15.49
CA LEU A 237 -5.14 9.16 -14.20
C LEU A 237 -5.69 10.58 -14.32
N PHE A 238 -4.94 11.52 -14.91
CA PHE A 238 -5.41 12.90 -15.08
C PHE A 238 -6.60 12.99 -16.03
N GLU A 239 -6.66 12.21 -17.11
CA GLU A 239 -7.87 12.09 -17.94
C GLU A 239 -9.09 11.60 -17.13
N THR A 240 -8.89 10.66 -16.21
CA THR A 240 -9.97 10.14 -15.37
C THR A 240 -10.45 11.18 -14.36
N LEU A 241 -9.52 11.93 -13.75
CA LEU A 241 -9.87 13.00 -12.80
C LEU A 241 -10.52 14.21 -13.49
N ASP A 242 -10.12 14.51 -14.72
CA ASP A 242 -10.71 15.56 -15.56
C ASP A 242 -12.22 15.38 -15.71
N GLY A 243 -12.65 14.16 -16.06
CA GLY A 243 -14.06 13.82 -16.20
C GLY A 243 -14.87 13.81 -14.89
N MET A 244 -14.21 13.75 -13.73
CA MET A 244 -14.87 13.54 -12.43
C MET A 244 -14.90 14.78 -11.54
N SER A 245 -13.85 15.60 -11.55
CA SER A 245 -13.74 16.75 -10.62
C SER A 245 -14.50 18.00 -11.08
N GLY A 246 -15.12 17.98 -12.27
CA GLY A 246 -15.85 19.12 -12.86
C GLY A 246 -14.94 20.30 -13.20
N ARG A 247 -13.64 20.06 -13.24
CA ARG A 247 -12.61 21.09 -13.17
C ARG A 247 -11.38 20.49 -13.87
N PRO A 248 -10.73 21.20 -14.80
CA PRO A 248 -9.80 20.53 -15.71
C PRO A 248 -8.49 20.10 -15.03
N TRP A 249 -7.96 18.94 -15.42
CA TRP A 249 -6.61 18.45 -15.09
C TRP A 249 -5.69 18.61 -16.31
N PRO A 250 -4.35 18.75 -16.13
CA PRO A 250 -3.48 18.94 -17.27
C PRO A 250 -3.41 17.68 -18.13
N GLY A 251 -3.59 17.84 -19.44
CA GLY A 251 -3.30 16.78 -20.40
C GLY A 251 -1.82 16.42 -20.37
N VAL A 252 -1.50 15.13 -20.46
CA VAL A 252 -0.13 14.62 -20.36
C VAL A 252 0.37 14.16 -21.72
N ASP A 253 1.56 14.58 -22.09
CA ASP A 253 2.30 14.12 -23.26
C ASP A 253 3.50 13.28 -22.82
N CYS A 254 3.53 12.03 -23.28
CA CYS A 254 4.57 11.05 -23.02
C CYS A 254 5.39 10.73 -24.30
N SER A 255 5.26 11.52 -25.36
CA SER A 255 5.90 11.26 -26.66
C SER A 255 7.41 11.45 -26.65
N GLU A 256 7.92 12.40 -25.85
CA GLU A 256 9.37 12.64 -25.74
C GLU A 256 10.04 11.61 -24.83
N THR A 257 10.39 10.49 -25.44
CA THR A 257 11.08 9.38 -24.78
C THR A 257 12.54 9.33 -25.23
N LYS A 258 13.47 9.38 -24.27
CA LYS A 258 14.89 9.12 -24.49
C LYS A 258 15.19 7.69 -24.07
N VAL A 259 15.86 6.92 -24.92
CA VAL A 259 16.43 5.64 -24.51
C VAL A 259 17.81 5.90 -23.92
N ASP A 260 17.99 5.58 -22.66
CA ASP A 260 19.27 5.76 -21.95
C ASP A 260 19.51 4.57 -21.02
N GLN A 261 20.69 4.49 -20.40
CA GLN A 261 20.97 3.49 -19.38
C GLN A 261 19.91 3.59 -18.25
N ALA A 262 19.39 2.43 -17.82
CA ALA A 262 18.44 2.35 -16.72
C ALA A 262 18.94 3.13 -15.48
N SER A 263 18.02 3.86 -14.85
CA SER A 263 18.30 4.69 -13.67
C SER A 263 17.12 4.71 -12.70
N GLY A 264 17.36 5.10 -11.44
CA GLY A 264 16.32 5.15 -10.42
C GLY A 264 15.63 3.79 -10.24
N PRO A 265 14.28 3.75 -10.15
CA PRO A 265 13.52 2.52 -9.98
C PRO A 265 13.76 1.43 -11.05
N ASP A 266 14.20 1.81 -12.25
CA ASP A 266 14.55 0.85 -13.31
C ASP A 266 15.79 0.01 -12.97
N THR A 267 16.55 0.39 -11.94
CA THR A 267 17.77 -0.29 -11.48
C THR A 267 17.62 -1.04 -10.16
N ASP A 268 16.43 -1.02 -9.58
CA ASP A 268 16.26 -1.40 -8.17
C ASP A 268 16.74 -2.81 -7.85
N ILE A 269 16.47 -3.79 -8.72
CA ILE A 269 16.95 -5.17 -8.53
C ILE A 269 18.47 -5.22 -8.64
N ALA A 270 19.08 -4.51 -9.61
CA ALA A 270 20.54 -4.47 -9.74
C ALA A 270 21.22 -3.91 -8.49
N VAL A 271 20.59 -2.91 -7.86
CA VAL A 271 21.07 -2.29 -6.63
C VAL A 271 20.96 -3.26 -5.44
N VAL A 272 19.82 -3.93 -5.23
CA VAL A 272 19.63 -4.84 -4.08
C VAL A 272 20.30 -6.20 -4.26
N LEU A 273 20.68 -6.57 -5.49
CA LEU A 273 21.54 -7.73 -5.74
C LEU A 273 22.93 -7.56 -5.13
N ASN A 274 23.36 -6.32 -4.82
CA ASN A 274 24.65 -6.02 -4.21
C ASN A 274 25.78 -6.77 -4.93
N ILE A 275 26.00 -6.51 -6.22
CA ILE A 275 27.05 -7.15 -7.04
C ILE A 275 28.17 -6.17 -7.39
N VAL A 276 29.31 -6.68 -7.83
CA VAL A 276 30.50 -5.86 -8.13
C VAL A 276 30.29 -4.99 -9.37
N ALA A 277 29.63 -5.52 -10.41
CA ALA A 277 29.48 -4.84 -11.70
C ALA A 277 28.00 -4.72 -12.13
N PRO A 278 27.17 -3.91 -11.43
CA PRO A 278 25.74 -3.80 -11.71
C PRO A 278 25.44 -3.28 -13.11
N THR A 279 26.31 -2.44 -13.69
CA THR A 279 26.17 -1.89 -15.04
C THR A 279 26.03 -2.94 -16.13
N ARG A 280 26.50 -4.17 -15.90
CA ARG A 280 26.35 -5.28 -16.85
C ARG A 280 24.93 -5.82 -16.94
N LEU A 281 24.10 -5.58 -15.92
CA LEU A 281 22.69 -5.94 -15.92
C LEU A 281 21.80 -4.83 -16.47
N LEU A 282 22.30 -3.60 -16.50
CA LEU A 282 21.54 -2.43 -16.90
C LEU A 282 21.44 -2.40 -18.43
N ARG A 283 20.22 -2.61 -18.94
CA ARG A 283 19.91 -2.40 -20.35
C ARG A 283 19.41 -0.97 -20.57
N PRO A 284 19.58 -0.43 -21.78
CA PRO A 284 18.91 0.81 -22.15
C PRO A 284 17.38 0.66 -21.96
N THR A 285 16.76 1.65 -21.33
CA THR A 285 15.32 1.68 -21.02
C THR A 285 14.74 3.01 -21.48
N PRO A 286 13.47 3.06 -21.91
CA PRO A 286 12.81 4.32 -22.20
C PRO A 286 12.65 5.15 -20.92
N PHE A 287 13.21 6.35 -20.94
CA PHE A 287 13.02 7.39 -19.95
C PHE A 287 12.23 8.53 -20.57
N VAL A 288 11.08 8.85 -19.97
CA VAL A 288 10.19 9.92 -20.46
C VAL A 288 10.17 11.06 -19.45
N THR A 289 10.18 12.28 -19.96
CA THR A 289 9.88 13.46 -19.15
C THR A 289 8.49 13.95 -19.55
N ALA A 290 7.50 13.76 -18.67
CA ALA A 290 6.14 14.17 -18.96
C ALA A 290 6.06 15.67 -19.26
N LYS A 291 5.37 16.03 -20.34
CA LYS A 291 5.07 17.41 -20.72
C LYS A 291 3.57 17.66 -20.64
N ARG A 292 3.18 18.92 -20.42
CA ARG A 292 1.78 19.33 -20.56
C ARG A 292 1.42 19.36 -22.05
N ARG A 293 0.33 18.68 -22.44
CA ARG A 293 -0.19 18.68 -23.82
C ARG A 293 -0.88 20.01 -24.17
N SER A 294 -1.49 20.67 -23.17
CA SER A 294 -2.13 21.98 -23.30
C SER A 294 -1.74 22.84 -22.09
N THR A 295 -1.54 24.14 -22.32
CA THR A 295 -1.36 25.13 -21.25
C THR A 295 -2.69 25.55 -20.61
N ALA A 296 -3.82 25.30 -21.26
CA ALA A 296 -5.14 25.65 -20.74
C ALA A 296 -5.64 24.59 -19.75
N GLY A 297 -5.89 25.00 -18.49
CA GLY A 297 -6.48 24.17 -17.44
C GLY A 297 -5.45 23.45 -16.56
N GLY A 298 -5.88 22.98 -15.38
CA GLY A 298 -5.04 22.23 -14.44
C GLY A 298 -4.11 23.05 -13.55
N GLU A 299 -4.05 24.38 -13.71
CA GLU A 299 -3.25 25.25 -12.84
C GLU A 299 -3.78 25.25 -11.40
N GLY A 300 -2.86 25.17 -10.44
CA GLY A 300 -3.16 25.16 -9.01
C GLY A 300 -3.84 23.89 -8.50
N ARG A 301 -3.91 22.82 -9.30
CA ARG A 301 -4.43 21.52 -8.87
C ARG A 301 -3.56 20.91 -7.79
N LYS A 302 -4.14 20.59 -6.64
CA LYS A 302 -3.45 19.94 -5.54
C LYS A 302 -3.73 18.45 -5.51
N LEU A 303 -2.67 17.66 -5.51
CA LEU A 303 -2.70 16.21 -5.50
C LEU A 303 -2.01 15.68 -4.24
N LEU A 304 -2.72 14.85 -3.48
CA LEU A 304 -2.10 14.00 -2.49
C LEU A 304 -1.93 12.60 -3.06
N VAL A 305 -0.73 12.06 -3.00
CA VAL A 305 -0.45 10.65 -3.30
C VAL A 305 -0.20 9.92 -1.99
N ILE A 306 -0.81 8.76 -1.81
CA ILE A 306 -0.61 7.86 -0.67
C ILE A 306 -0.27 6.50 -1.27
N GLY A 307 0.90 5.97 -0.97
CA GLY A 307 1.27 4.70 -1.57
C GLY A 307 2.66 4.22 -1.21
N ASP A 308 3.06 3.13 -1.86
CA ASP A 308 4.41 2.57 -1.78
C ASP A 308 5.30 3.13 -2.91
N SER A 309 6.46 2.51 -3.10
CA SER A 309 7.42 2.86 -4.14
C SER A 309 6.92 2.72 -5.59
N TYR A 310 5.78 2.06 -5.89
CA TYR A 310 5.14 2.19 -7.21
C TYR A 310 4.64 3.62 -7.48
N SER A 311 4.40 4.40 -6.42
CA SER A 311 3.95 5.79 -6.54
C SER A 311 5.03 6.72 -7.06
N ASP A 312 6.31 6.35 -6.95
CA ASP A 312 7.43 7.27 -7.19
C ASP A 312 7.42 7.84 -8.62
N GLN A 313 7.09 7.03 -9.64
CA GLN A 313 6.99 7.52 -11.02
C GLN A 313 5.75 8.40 -11.22
N ILE A 314 4.62 8.09 -10.56
CA ILE A 314 3.43 8.94 -10.61
C ILE A 314 3.75 10.31 -9.98
N VAL A 315 4.39 10.31 -8.82
CA VAL A 315 4.83 11.53 -8.12
C VAL A 315 5.83 12.31 -8.98
N TYR A 316 6.81 11.64 -9.58
CA TYR A 316 7.80 12.26 -10.47
C TYR A 316 7.14 13.03 -11.64
N HIS A 317 6.14 12.42 -12.29
CA HIS A 317 5.42 13.04 -13.40
C HIS A 317 4.44 14.11 -12.91
N ALA A 318 3.72 13.86 -11.82
CA ALA A 318 2.81 14.84 -11.21
C ALA A 318 3.55 16.11 -10.77
N LEU A 319 4.75 16.00 -10.21
CA LEU A 319 5.58 17.16 -9.83
C LEU A 319 5.91 18.05 -11.02
N ARG A 320 6.20 17.47 -12.19
CA ARG A 320 6.47 18.22 -13.44
C ARG A 320 5.22 18.86 -14.01
N LEU A 321 4.10 18.17 -13.89
CA LEU A 321 2.83 18.59 -14.48
C LEU A 321 2.10 19.60 -13.60
N LEU A 322 2.17 19.51 -12.27
CA LEU A 322 1.42 20.34 -11.33
C LEU A 322 2.28 21.37 -10.60
N GLY A 323 3.59 21.12 -10.49
CA GLY A 323 4.52 21.92 -9.72
C GLY A 323 4.73 21.36 -8.30
N PRO A 324 5.92 21.55 -7.69
CA PRO A 324 6.27 20.97 -6.38
C PRO A 324 5.34 21.36 -5.22
N ALA A 325 4.87 22.60 -5.18
CA ALA A 325 3.96 23.08 -4.14
C ALA A 325 2.57 22.42 -4.17
N ASN A 326 2.23 21.75 -5.26
CA ASN A 326 0.92 21.19 -5.53
C ASN A 326 0.85 19.66 -5.38
N VAL A 327 1.96 19.02 -5.00
CA VAL A 327 2.03 17.57 -4.82
C VAL A 327 2.57 17.25 -3.44
N VAL A 328 1.83 16.44 -2.69
CA VAL A 328 2.29 15.86 -1.42
C VAL A 328 2.29 14.35 -1.57
N PHE A 329 3.31 13.68 -1.01
CA PHE A 329 3.38 12.22 -1.01
C PHE A 329 3.44 11.68 0.41
N TRP A 330 2.44 10.90 0.83
CA TRP A 330 2.43 10.12 2.05
C TRP A 330 2.97 8.71 1.78
N ASP A 331 4.28 8.59 1.94
CA ASP A 331 5.06 7.39 1.69
C ASP A 331 4.79 6.32 2.75
N TYR A 332 4.25 5.17 2.31
CA TYR A 332 3.75 4.06 3.12
C TYR A 332 2.80 4.50 4.25
N PHE A 333 2.13 5.64 4.09
CA PHE A 333 1.32 6.28 5.15
C PHE A 333 2.07 6.39 6.49
N ALA A 334 3.37 6.59 6.43
CA ALA A 334 4.27 6.68 7.58
C ALA A 334 5.13 7.94 7.54
N LYS A 335 5.52 8.38 6.35
CA LYS A 335 6.27 9.61 6.13
C LYS A 335 5.51 10.54 5.20
N GLN A 336 5.62 11.85 5.43
CA GLN A 336 5.20 12.86 4.49
C GLN A 336 6.41 13.38 3.73
N ARG A 337 6.30 13.48 2.41
CA ARG A 337 7.27 14.11 1.52
C ARG A 337 6.62 15.34 0.89
N THR A 338 7.22 16.50 1.10
CA THR A 338 6.93 17.75 0.39
C THR A 338 8.12 18.13 -0.48
N PHE A 339 7.91 18.92 -1.53
CA PHE A 339 8.93 19.14 -2.55
C PHE A 339 9.21 20.63 -2.74
N ASN A 340 10.48 21.00 -2.89
CA ASN A 340 10.90 22.35 -3.24
C ASN A 340 10.92 22.56 -4.77
N ASP A 341 11.24 23.76 -5.24
CA ASP A 341 11.30 24.10 -6.68
C ASP A 341 12.31 23.28 -7.48
N LYS A 342 13.29 22.66 -6.81
CA LYS A 342 14.27 21.73 -7.41
C LYS A 342 13.78 20.27 -7.40
N MET A 343 12.55 20.02 -6.97
CA MET A 343 11.95 18.69 -6.75
C MET A 343 12.69 17.85 -5.71
N GLU A 344 13.43 18.47 -4.80
CA GLU A 344 14.06 17.78 -3.67
C GLU A 344 13.02 17.60 -2.55
N ALA A 345 13.00 16.41 -1.96
CA ALA A 345 12.01 16.05 -0.94
C ALA A 345 12.47 16.45 0.47
N THR A 346 11.61 17.14 1.22
CA THR A 346 11.68 17.21 2.68
C THR A 346 10.83 16.08 3.25
N ILE A 347 11.44 15.24 4.08
CA ILE A 347 10.78 14.04 4.65
C ILE A 347 10.53 14.26 6.14
N THR A 348 9.28 14.14 6.56
CA THR A 348 8.85 14.21 7.96
C THR A 348 8.06 12.98 8.35
N ASP A 349 8.00 12.64 9.65
CA ASP A 349 7.04 11.66 10.14
C ASP A 349 5.60 12.13 9.91
N LEU A 350 4.74 11.21 9.47
CA LEU A 350 3.32 11.49 9.30
C LEU A 350 2.60 11.17 10.61
N SER A 351 2.01 12.19 11.25
CA SER A 351 1.05 11.97 12.33
C SER A 351 -0.19 11.28 11.75
N LYS A 352 -0.74 10.27 12.44
CA LYS A 352 -1.99 9.61 12.02
C LYS A 352 -3.24 10.30 12.58
N ASP A 353 -3.06 11.28 13.46
CA ASP A 353 -4.15 12.04 14.04
C ASP A 353 -4.53 13.20 13.11
N GLY A 354 -5.82 13.44 12.92
CA GLY A 354 -6.29 14.55 12.09
C GLY A 354 -5.96 14.39 10.60
N VAL A 355 -5.89 13.16 10.10
CA VAL A 355 -5.67 12.84 8.67
C VAL A 355 -6.69 13.53 7.79
N VAL A 356 -7.99 13.38 8.09
CA VAL A 356 -9.09 13.96 7.30
C VAL A 356 -9.07 15.47 7.43
N ARG A 357 -8.81 15.98 8.65
CA ARG A 357 -8.62 17.41 8.87
C ARG A 357 -7.56 17.98 7.91
N ARG A 358 -6.39 17.34 7.81
CA ARG A 358 -5.33 17.76 6.89
C ARG A 358 -5.73 17.64 5.43
N LEU A 359 -6.50 16.62 5.04
CA LEU A 359 -7.00 16.52 3.66
C LEU A 359 -7.82 17.76 3.27
N VAL A 360 -8.69 18.19 4.19
CA VAL A 360 -9.57 19.34 3.98
C VAL A 360 -8.81 20.67 4.13
N GLU A 361 -8.01 20.84 5.18
CA GLU A 361 -7.27 22.09 5.46
C GLU A 361 -6.22 22.42 4.40
N ASN A 362 -5.72 21.44 3.66
CA ASN A 362 -4.74 21.67 2.58
C ASN A 362 -5.41 21.88 1.21
N ASP A 363 -6.74 21.84 1.13
CA ASP A 363 -7.54 22.00 -0.09
C ASP A 363 -7.10 21.06 -1.23
N PHE A 364 -6.86 19.78 -0.94
CA PHE A 364 -6.53 18.81 -2.00
C PHE A 364 -7.74 18.59 -2.92
N ASP A 365 -7.54 18.74 -4.23
CA ASP A 365 -8.57 18.43 -5.23
C ASP A 365 -8.77 16.92 -5.36
N ALA A 366 -7.68 16.16 -5.29
CA ALA A 366 -7.71 14.70 -5.37
C ALA A 366 -6.71 14.03 -4.42
N VAL A 367 -7.11 12.87 -3.94
CA VAL A 367 -6.29 11.92 -3.18
C VAL A 367 -6.17 10.64 -3.98
N LEU A 368 -4.94 10.22 -4.23
CA LEU A 368 -4.61 8.97 -4.89
C LEU A 368 -4.11 7.97 -3.87
N VAL A 369 -4.74 6.80 -3.84
CA VAL A 369 -4.25 5.65 -3.07
C VAL A 369 -3.66 4.64 -4.04
N VAL A 370 -2.33 4.59 -4.12
CA VAL A 370 -1.59 3.66 -4.98
C VAL A 370 -1.23 2.43 -4.14
N THR A 371 -1.92 1.32 -4.37
CA THR A 371 -1.80 0.11 -3.54
C THR A 371 -1.59 -1.13 -4.41
N SER A 372 -0.42 -1.75 -4.29
CA SER A 372 -0.14 -3.04 -4.93
C SER A 372 -0.86 -4.18 -4.22
N ASP A 373 -1.04 -5.32 -4.90
CA ASP A 373 -1.72 -6.51 -4.34
C ASP A 373 -1.17 -6.96 -2.97
N GLY A 374 0.12 -6.68 -2.70
CA GLY A 374 0.79 -6.98 -1.44
C GLY A 374 0.46 -6.04 -0.27
N ASN A 375 -0.16 -4.89 -0.55
CA ASN A 375 -0.50 -3.85 0.42
C ASN A 375 -2.02 -3.68 0.63
N VAL A 376 -2.82 -4.46 -0.10
CA VAL A 376 -4.23 -4.69 0.25
C VAL A 376 -4.28 -5.71 1.40
N SER A 377 -5.33 -5.67 2.22
CA SER A 377 -5.51 -6.39 3.49
C SER A 377 -5.22 -7.90 3.51
N ARG A 378 -4.94 -8.55 2.37
CA ARG A 378 -4.55 -9.97 2.30
C ARG A 378 -3.31 -10.28 3.14
N ASP A 379 -2.22 -9.53 2.94
CA ASP A 379 -0.94 -9.83 3.59
C ASP A 379 -0.78 -9.07 4.92
N ASN A 380 -1.61 -8.04 5.11
CA ASN A 380 -1.61 -7.22 6.31
C ASN A 380 -3.00 -6.65 6.59
N PRO A 381 -3.93 -7.45 7.16
CA PRO A 381 -5.32 -7.06 7.30
C PRO A 381 -5.51 -5.77 8.11
N SER A 382 -4.66 -5.54 9.11
CA SER A 382 -4.68 -4.33 9.93
C SER A 382 -4.04 -3.09 9.27
N ARG A 383 -3.43 -3.25 8.09
CA ARG A 383 -2.80 -2.15 7.34
C ARG A 383 -3.32 -2.02 5.91
N GLY A 384 -4.56 -2.46 5.62
CA GLY A 384 -5.17 -2.29 4.30
C GLY A 384 -4.99 -0.86 3.76
N GLU A 385 -4.45 -0.74 2.55
CA GLU A 385 -4.04 0.54 1.95
C GLU A 385 -3.12 1.37 2.88
N PHE A 386 -2.10 0.71 3.45
CA PHE A 386 -1.15 1.25 4.42
C PHE A 386 -1.77 1.71 5.77
N GLY A 387 -3.06 1.42 5.99
CA GLY A 387 -3.83 1.88 7.14
C GLY A 387 -4.44 3.27 6.96
N PHE A 388 -4.30 3.89 5.77
CA PHE A 388 -4.93 5.18 5.47
C PHE A 388 -6.45 5.09 5.52
N THR A 389 -7.04 4.10 4.81
CA THR A 389 -8.49 3.93 4.73
C THR A 389 -9.11 3.86 6.12
N SER A 390 -8.56 3.01 6.98
CA SER A 390 -9.03 2.83 8.36
C SER A 390 -8.84 4.10 9.20
N ALA A 391 -7.69 4.76 9.13
CA ALA A 391 -7.46 5.99 9.90
C ALA A 391 -8.42 7.11 9.49
N ALA A 392 -8.63 7.30 8.19
CA ALA A 392 -9.54 8.32 7.66
C ALA A 392 -11.00 8.01 8.00
N LEU A 393 -11.43 6.76 7.84
CA LEU A 393 -12.78 6.32 8.25
C LEU A 393 -12.98 6.51 9.75
N THR A 394 -12.02 6.08 10.58
CA THR A 394 -12.10 6.31 12.03
C THR A 394 -12.28 7.77 12.34
N GLU A 395 -11.50 8.69 11.78
CA GLU A 395 -11.68 10.13 12.05
C GLU A 395 -13.03 10.67 11.55
N LEU A 396 -13.45 10.28 10.34
CA LEU A 396 -14.73 10.73 9.77
C LEU A 396 -15.94 10.21 10.55
N LEU A 397 -15.81 9.04 11.17
CA LEU A 397 -16.89 8.34 11.87
C LEU A 397 -16.88 8.58 13.39
N SER A 398 -15.73 8.91 13.98
CA SER A 398 -15.57 9.09 15.43
C SER A 398 -15.77 10.52 15.93
N ARG A 399 -15.82 11.54 15.05
CA ARG A 399 -15.92 12.93 15.51
C ARG A 399 -17.27 13.21 16.19
N PRO A 400 -17.30 13.47 17.51
CA PRO A 400 -18.48 13.93 18.20
C PRO A 400 -18.91 15.27 17.60
N GLY A 401 -20.17 15.37 17.19
CA GLY A 401 -20.74 16.65 16.76
C GLY A 401 -20.41 17.72 17.80
N THR A 402 -19.76 18.79 17.35
CA THR A 402 -19.74 20.06 18.06
C THR A 402 -21.18 20.56 18.13
N GLY A 403 -21.89 20.20 19.20
CA GLY A 403 -23.24 20.68 19.50
C GLY A 403 -24.37 19.70 19.17
N GLY A 404 -24.68 18.81 20.13
CA GLY A 404 -26.00 18.20 20.32
C GLY A 404 -26.40 17.03 19.42
N GLN A 405 -25.97 15.79 19.77
CA GLN A 405 -26.41 14.48 19.22
C GLN A 405 -26.31 14.33 17.69
N LEU A 406 -25.28 13.71 17.13
CA LEU A 406 -24.90 12.28 17.16
C LEU A 406 -23.39 12.16 16.83
N PRO A 407 -22.62 11.18 17.37
CA PRO A 407 -22.26 10.02 16.52
C PRO A 407 -21.85 8.73 17.26
N ASP A 408 -22.35 7.59 16.79
CA ASP A 408 -21.58 6.34 16.75
C ASP A 408 -21.66 5.71 15.32
N ALA A 409 -22.43 6.30 14.40
CA ALA A 409 -22.68 5.82 13.03
C ALA A 409 -22.51 6.94 11.99
N ALA A 410 -21.96 6.67 10.80
CA ALA A 410 -22.22 7.51 9.63
C ALA A 410 -23.48 7.07 8.91
N PHE A 411 -24.30 8.06 8.58
CA PHE A 411 -25.35 7.96 7.58
C PHE A 411 -24.72 8.01 6.19
N VAL A 412 -24.83 6.92 5.44
CA VAL A 412 -24.10 6.75 4.18
C VAL A 412 -24.98 6.99 2.96
N GLU A 413 -26.25 6.54 3.01
CA GLU A 413 -27.15 6.57 1.86
C GLU A 413 -28.61 6.51 2.32
N GLY A 414 -29.50 7.17 1.58
CA GLY A 414 -30.96 7.09 1.81
C GLY A 414 -31.50 7.92 2.97
N TRP A 415 -30.72 8.86 3.50
CA TRP A 415 -31.11 9.73 4.60
C TRP A 415 -31.20 11.19 4.17
N ARG A 416 -32.29 11.86 4.55
CA ARG A 416 -32.42 13.31 4.43
C ARG A 416 -31.94 14.00 5.71
N PRO A 417 -30.94 14.89 5.63
CA PRO A 417 -30.43 15.60 6.79
C PRO A 417 -31.34 16.75 7.24
N HIS A 418 -31.65 16.81 8.55
CA HIS A 418 -32.18 17.99 9.23
C HIS A 418 -31.23 18.44 10.35
N GLU A 419 -31.47 19.62 10.93
CA GLU A 419 -30.61 20.22 11.97
C GLU A 419 -30.41 19.31 13.18
N THR A 420 -31.46 18.58 13.61
CA THR A 420 -31.45 17.77 14.84
C THR A 420 -31.83 16.31 14.64
N PHE A 421 -32.16 15.89 13.40
CA PHE A 421 -32.56 14.52 13.11
C PHE A 421 -32.27 14.10 11.67
N ARG A 422 -32.47 12.82 11.36
CA ARG A 422 -32.44 12.25 10.02
C ARG A 422 -33.76 11.56 9.69
N GLU A 423 -34.23 11.71 8.45
CA GLU A 423 -35.41 11.02 7.93
C GLU A 423 -35.00 10.03 6.84
N ILE A 424 -35.63 8.85 6.80
CA ILE A 424 -35.43 7.90 5.70
C ILE A 424 -36.08 8.48 4.46
N ALA A 425 -35.27 8.77 3.44
CA ALA A 425 -35.69 9.42 2.20
C ALA A 425 -35.54 8.53 0.96
N ALA A 426 -35.12 7.27 1.15
CA ALA A 426 -35.04 6.27 0.10
C ALA A 426 -35.64 4.94 0.58
N PRO A 427 -35.95 4.01 -0.34
CA PRO A 427 -36.45 2.67 0.01
C PRO A 427 -35.49 1.85 0.89
N GLN A 428 -34.23 2.28 1.00
CA GLN A 428 -33.22 1.70 1.87
C GLN A 428 -32.38 2.82 2.47
N ALA A 429 -31.96 2.64 3.72
CA ALA A 429 -31.13 3.59 4.43
C ALA A 429 -29.91 2.88 5.05
N ALA A 430 -28.70 3.38 4.78
CA ALA A 430 -27.46 2.72 5.19
C ALA A 430 -26.74 3.49 6.31
N LEU A 431 -26.25 2.75 7.30
CA LEU A 431 -25.39 3.20 8.38
C LEU A 431 -24.04 2.48 8.31
N ALA A 432 -22.97 3.18 8.69
CA ALA A 432 -21.63 2.61 8.77
C ALA A 432 -20.98 2.86 10.12
N PHE A 433 -20.28 1.84 10.63
CA PHE A 433 -19.60 1.84 11.92
C PHE A 433 -18.17 1.33 11.78
N VAL A 434 -17.26 1.85 12.61
CA VAL A 434 -15.91 1.27 12.81
C VAL A 434 -15.94 0.50 14.13
N GLY A 435 -15.62 -0.79 14.08
CA GLY A 435 -15.47 -1.58 15.30
C GLY A 435 -14.03 -1.62 15.81
N PRO A 436 -13.82 -2.20 17.01
CA PRO A 436 -12.52 -2.22 17.68
C PRO A 436 -11.45 -3.09 16.98
N GLY A 437 -11.81 -3.76 15.88
CA GLY A 437 -10.98 -4.78 15.24
C GLY A 437 -10.95 -6.10 16.00
N GLY A 438 -10.77 -7.20 15.26
CA GLY A 438 -10.72 -8.56 15.80
C GLY A 438 -12.08 -9.29 15.83
N MET A 439 -12.14 -10.40 16.57
CA MET A 439 -13.39 -11.16 16.74
C MET A 439 -14.27 -10.52 17.83
N VAL A 440 -15.57 -10.46 17.54
CA VAL A 440 -16.62 -10.00 18.46
C VAL A 440 -17.67 -11.11 18.54
N ASP A 441 -18.08 -11.47 19.75
CA ASP A 441 -19.03 -12.55 20.00
C ASP A 441 -20.47 -12.11 19.74
N ARG A 442 -20.78 -10.87 20.11
CA ARG A 442 -22.08 -10.27 19.86
C ARG A 442 -21.94 -8.78 19.58
N MET A 443 -22.72 -8.29 18.62
CA MET A 443 -22.90 -6.87 18.39
C MET A 443 -24.36 -6.49 18.67
N THR A 444 -24.60 -5.34 19.28
CA THR A 444 -25.95 -4.78 19.42
C THR A 444 -26.00 -3.42 18.74
N LEU A 445 -26.90 -3.27 17.77
CA LEU A 445 -27.24 -1.99 17.17
C LEU A 445 -28.43 -1.40 17.94
N SER A 446 -28.20 -0.28 18.61
CA SER A 446 -29.22 0.54 19.28
C SER A 446 -29.56 1.75 18.41
N MET A 447 -30.84 2.04 18.22
CA MET A 447 -31.34 3.16 17.44
C MET A 447 -32.38 3.93 18.22
N THR A 448 -32.26 5.25 18.31
CA THR A 448 -33.20 6.12 19.01
C THR A 448 -34.05 6.89 18.00
N TRP A 449 -35.37 6.73 18.10
CA TRP A 449 -36.34 7.35 17.19
C TRP A 449 -37.21 8.37 17.94
N GLN A 450 -37.52 9.48 17.27
CA GLN A 450 -38.56 10.40 17.71
C GLN A 450 -39.95 9.80 17.43
N ALA A 451 -40.94 10.17 18.24
CA ALA A 451 -42.33 9.81 18.02
C ALA A 451 -42.83 10.28 16.63
N ALA A 452 -43.53 9.39 15.94
CA ALA A 452 -44.29 9.68 14.73
C ALA A 452 -45.67 10.28 15.09
N PRO A 453 -46.43 10.83 14.12
CA PRO A 453 -47.81 11.24 14.34
C PRO A 453 -48.66 10.13 15.00
N ALA A 454 -49.61 10.50 15.87
CA ALA A 454 -50.35 9.57 16.72
C ALA A 454 -51.16 8.49 15.97
N ASP A 455 -51.44 8.73 14.70
CA ASP A 455 -52.14 7.85 13.76
C ASP A 455 -51.21 6.93 12.95
N SER A 456 -49.90 7.00 13.17
CA SER A 456 -48.92 6.17 12.46
C SER A 456 -48.96 4.72 12.97
N ALA A 457 -48.89 3.75 12.05
CA ALA A 457 -48.65 2.34 12.38
C ALA A 457 -47.17 2.10 12.67
N ALA A 458 -46.85 1.09 13.49
CA ALA A 458 -45.46 0.71 13.78
C ALA A 458 -44.67 0.46 12.48
N LEU A 459 -43.42 0.91 12.45
CA LEU A 459 -42.54 0.78 11.29
C LEU A 459 -41.63 -0.43 11.47
N ASP A 460 -41.82 -1.45 10.64
CA ASP A 460 -40.90 -2.57 10.57
C ASP A 460 -39.72 -2.25 9.64
N LEU A 461 -38.51 -2.46 10.14
CA LEU A 461 -37.26 -2.27 9.42
C LEU A 461 -36.56 -3.62 9.28
N ASP A 462 -36.42 -4.13 8.07
CA ASP A 462 -35.54 -5.25 7.83
C ASP A 462 -34.09 -4.77 7.95
N VAL A 463 -33.34 -5.43 8.85
CA VAL A 463 -31.96 -5.11 9.13
C VAL A 463 -31.08 -6.13 8.45
N THR A 464 -30.17 -5.65 7.61
CA THR A 464 -29.07 -6.46 7.08
C THR A 464 -27.73 -5.89 7.53
N VAL A 465 -26.77 -6.77 7.81
CA VAL A 465 -25.39 -6.42 8.14
C VAL A 465 -24.48 -7.01 7.09
N LYS A 466 -23.75 -6.18 6.36
CA LYS A 466 -22.96 -6.59 5.18
C LYS A 466 -23.78 -7.45 4.20
N GLY A 467 -25.05 -7.07 3.99
CA GLY A 467 -25.99 -7.80 3.14
C GLY A 467 -26.58 -9.09 3.73
N VAL A 468 -26.13 -9.53 4.91
CA VAL A 468 -26.70 -10.71 5.60
C VAL A 468 -27.90 -10.26 6.44
N PRO A 469 -29.10 -10.83 6.24
CA PRO A 469 -30.25 -10.54 7.09
C PRO A 469 -29.96 -10.92 8.56
N VAL A 470 -30.20 -9.98 9.47
CA VAL A 470 -29.99 -10.21 10.92
C VAL A 470 -31.30 -10.21 11.71
N GLY A 471 -32.37 -9.63 11.17
CA GLY A 471 -33.70 -9.62 11.77
C GLY A 471 -34.54 -8.44 11.31
N THR A 472 -35.71 -8.30 11.92
CA THR A 472 -36.60 -7.14 11.75
C THR A 472 -36.61 -6.34 13.05
N LEU A 473 -36.51 -5.03 12.94
CA LEU A 473 -36.61 -4.08 14.04
C LEU A 473 -37.93 -3.32 13.90
N THR A 474 -38.79 -3.41 14.91
CA THR A 474 -40.08 -2.73 14.93
C THR A 474 -39.97 -1.43 15.71
N VAL A 475 -40.16 -0.29 15.04
CA VAL A 475 -40.17 1.04 15.65
C VAL A 475 -41.60 1.40 16.05
N PRO A 476 -41.92 1.50 17.35
CA PRO A 476 -43.26 1.89 17.77
C PRO A 476 -43.55 3.35 17.38
N PRO A 477 -44.82 3.73 17.14
CA PRO A 477 -45.19 5.11 16.80
C PRO A 477 -44.79 6.13 17.87
N SER A 478 -44.72 5.70 19.13
CA SER A 478 -44.22 6.53 20.25
C SER A 478 -42.74 6.88 20.15
N GLY A 479 -42.00 6.30 19.21
CA GLY A 479 -40.55 6.37 19.17
C GLY A 479 -39.91 5.60 20.33
N GLY A 480 -38.64 5.87 20.60
CA GLY A 480 -37.86 5.22 21.65
C GLY A 480 -36.57 4.56 21.15
N GLU A 481 -35.88 3.88 22.06
CA GLU A 481 -34.72 3.07 21.71
C GLU A 481 -35.13 1.66 21.32
N VAL A 482 -34.66 1.21 20.16
CA VAL A 482 -34.90 -0.11 19.60
C VAL A 482 -33.55 -0.74 19.27
N SER A 483 -33.42 -2.03 19.56
CA SER A 483 -32.13 -2.72 19.44
C SER A 483 -32.25 -4.05 18.72
N VAL A 484 -31.24 -4.39 17.91
CA VAL A 484 -31.11 -5.70 17.28
C VAL A 484 -29.75 -6.31 17.62
N SER A 485 -29.75 -7.58 18.03
CA SER A 485 -28.54 -8.35 18.27
C SER A 485 -28.08 -8.99 16.96
N VAL A 486 -26.81 -8.79 16.62
CA VAL A 486 -26.20 -9.34 15.41
C VAL A 486 -25.34 -10.53 15.81
N PRO A 487 -25.66 -11.73 15.30
CA PRO A 487 -24.92 -12.94 15.64
C PRO A 487 -23.50 -12.89 15.07
N ARG A 488 -22.56 -13.53 15.77
CA ARG A 488 -21.12 -13.60 15.44
C ARG A 488 -20.83 -13.85 13.96
N GLY A 489 -21.58 -14.77 13.33
CA GLY A 489 -21.38 -15.15 11.92
C GLY A 489 -21.75 -14.08 10.91
N ALA A 490 -22.65 -13.15 11.24
CA ALA A 490 -23.11 -12.11 10.32
C ALA A 490 -22.18 -10.89 10.27
N ALA A 491 -21.41 -10.63 11.33
CA ALA A 491 -20.54 -9.45 11.41
C ALA A 491 -19.23 -9.61 10.62
N GLY A 492 -18.71 -10.84 10.47
CA GLY A 492 -17.41 -11.09 9.84
C GLY A 492 -16.28 -10.33 10.55
N SER A 493 -15.35 -9.72 9.79
CA SER A 493 -14.34 -8.81 10.34
C SER A 493 -15.01 -7.57 10.95
N THR A 494 -14.71 -7.24 12.21
CA THR A 494 -15.42 -6.17 12.93
C THR A 494 -14.83 -4.77 12.70
N GLU A 495 -13.74 -4.65 11.95
CA GLU A 495 -13.15 -3.33 11.67
C GLU A 495 -14.14 -2.39 10.97
N PHE A 496 -15.00 -2.93 10.13
CA PHE A 496 -16.00 -2.15 9.40
C PHE A 496 -17.34 -2.87 9.31
N ILE A 497 -18.42 -2.18 9.63
CA ILE A 497 -19.77 -2.74 9.62
C ILE A 497 -20.72 -1.77 8.92
N SER A 498 -21.27 -2.21 7.79
CA SER A 498 -22.38 -1.54 7.12
C SER A 498 -23.70 -2.19 7.54
N VAL A 499 -24.64 -1.40 8.03
CA VAL A 499 -26.00 -1.81 8.34
C VAL A 499 -26.93 -1.18 7.32
N THR A 500 -27.77 -1.97 6.66
CA THR A 500 -28.84 -1.45 5.80
C THR A 500 -30.19 -1.69 6.45
N LEU A 501 -31.03 -0.65 6.47
CA LEU A 501 -32.39 -0.67 6.97
C LEU A 501 -33.33 -0.55 5.78
N SER A 502 -34.21 -1.53 5.62
CA SER A 502 -35.23 -1.54 4.55
C SER A 502 -36.61 -1.45 5.18
N PRO A 503 -37.29 -0.28 5.13
CA PRO A 503 -38.62 -0.11 5.71
C PRO A 503 -39.68 -0.94 4.99
N LYS A 504 -40.54 -1.59 5.78
CA LYS A 504 -41.76 -2.27 5.34
C LYS A 504 -42.96 -1.36 5.61
N GLY A 505 -43.19 -0.39 4.74
CA GLY A 505 -44.35 0.51 4.81
C GLY A 505 -43.98 1.99 4.70
N ASN A 506 -44.89 2.86 5.12
CA ASN A 506 -44.72 4.30 5.06
C ASN A 506 -43.76 4.78 6.16
N THR A 507 -42.68 5.46 5.77
CA THR A 507 -41.70 6.04 6.70
C THR A 507 -42.04 7.46 7.15
N ALA A 508 -43.10 8.07 6.62
CA ALA A 508 -43.45 9.45 6.91
C ALA A 508 -43.62 9.67 8.43
N GLY A 509 -42.91 10.67 8.96
CA GLY A 509 -42.99 11.04 10.38
C GLY A 509 -42.03 10.30 11.31
N TYR A 510 -41.42 9.19 10.87
CA TYR A 510 -40.37 8.52 11.63
C TYR A 510 -39.03 9.25 11.47
N ARG A 511 -38.45 9.68 12.59
CA ARG A 511 -37.19 10.44 12.61
C ARG A 511 -36.17 9.76 13.49
N LEU A 512 -34.99 9.49 12.94
CA LEU A 512 -33.89 8.94 13.69
C LEU A 512 -33.07 10.06 14.33
N THR A 513 -32.92 9.99 15.65
CA THR A 513 -32.16 10.95 16.46
C THR A 513 -30.91 10.33 17.07
N GLY A 514 -30.80 8.99 17.08
CA GLY A 514 -29.67 8.27 17.64
C GLY A 514 -29.37 6.96 16.94
N ALA A 515 -28.09 6.61 16.76
CA ALA A 515 -27.66 5.25 16.40
C ALA A 515 -26.32 4.94 17.07
N ARG A 516 -26.25 3.80 17.75
CA ARG A 516 -25.07 3.29 18.46
C ARG A 516 -24.86 1.82 18.17
N VAL A 517 -23.60 1.42 18.06
CA VAL A 517 -23.21 0.01 18.04
C VAL A 517 -22.36 -0.33 19.26
N SER A 518 -22.77 -1.37 19.98
CA SER A 518 -22.05 -1.93 21.11
C SER A 518 -21.44 -3.28 20.73
N PHE A 519 -20.16 -3.46 21.03
CA PHE A 519 -19.42 -4.69 20.77
C PHE A 519 -19.18 -5.45 22.08
N PHE A 520 -19.48 -6.74 22.09
CA PHE A 520 -19.27 -7.64 23.23
C PHE A 520 -18.30 -8.74 22.85
N ARG A 521 -17.25 -8.91 23.65
CA ARG A 521 -16.25 -9.97 23.51
C ARG A 521 -16.57 -11.15 24.40
#